data_AF-A0AA37QMU9-F1
#
_entry.id   AF-A0AA37QMU9-F1
#
_cell.length_a   1.000
_cell.length_b   1.000
_cell.length_c   1.000
_cell.angle_alpha   90.00
_cell.angle_beta   90.00
_cell.angle_gamma   90.00
#
_symmetry.space_group_name_H-M   'P 1'
#
loop_
_entity.id
_entity.type
_entity.pdbx_description
1 polymer ?
#
loop_
_entity_poly.entity_id
_entity_poly.type
_entity_poly.pdbx_seq_one_letter_code
_entity_poly.pdbx_strand_id
1 'polypeptide(L)'
;MAGLLSILLAVAVALLCEPPAAAEEMFNYDASKPMHFFRAGDGGNCNGCSWIAAEGTIQRDTPEVFRQFLAKGWSGYEIAFNSPGGDPAAAMRLGEIIREQNLHTSVGKTIGRLDPEDDRINTVDGGQDPGHCASACVWAFLGGVRRAAKEGELGVQQFHDPEAIKEPKAKTASAIDRAADQSMIGALITYVMRMDANPKLIGLAAAETPWREVRWLKLQEIVDLGIDTSKDYSSPMTIEPFGAGGSYVEIISRTTFASFRHRLYCRGDASNVYLAMIPNSKYDSRTFEATMRGIMAERSVDLISDSGKRSFPLKLAAIESAPLGIQTSVQIVGATMADLQTAKRIEIAYDGLGKVDSEMVMGLQFDLAGDRRKIGIVARSCVK
;
A
#
# COMPACT_ATOMS: atom_id res chain seq x y z
N MET A 1 62.27 42.01 67.87
CA MET A 1 60.83 41.96 68.21
C MET A 1 60.08 41.53 66.97
N ALA A 2 59.35 40.42 67.08
CA ALA A 2 58.62 39.77 66.00
C ALA A 2 57.34 40.54 65.60
N GLY A 3 56.88 40.36 64.37
CA GLY A 3 55.57 40.82 63.92
C GLY A 3 55.38 40.68 62.40
N LEU A 4 54.89 39.52 61.96
CA LEU A 4 54.39 39.24 60.61
C LEU A 4 53.18 40.12 60.26
N LEU A 5 52.98 40.43 58.98
CA LEU A 5 51.78 39.99 58.25
C LEU A 5 51.90 40.29 56.74
N SER A 6 51.93 39.23 55.94
CA SER A 6 51.82 39.26 54.48
C SER A 6 50.35 39.38 54.08
N ILE A 7 50.00 40.34 53.23
CA ILE A 7 48.66 40.47 52.66
C ILE A 7 48.61 39.75 51.31
N LEU A 8 47.83 38.66 51.25
CA LEU A 8 47.49 37.91 50.05
C LEU A 8 46.56 38.74 49.14
N LEU A 9 46.89 38.85 47.86
CA LEU A 9 45.99 39.34 46.82
C LEU A 9 45.17 38.15 46.29
N ALA A 10 43.88 38.09 46.61
CA ALA A 10 42.97 37.07 46.10
C ALA A 10 42.52 37.43 44.67
N VAL A 11 42.92 36.62 43.69
CA VAL A 11 42.40 36.67 42.32
C VAL A 11 41.04 35.97 42.30
N ALA A 12 39.97 36.74 42.11
CA ALA A 12 38.63 36.20 41.90
C ALA A 12 38.52 35.65 40.47
N VAL A 13 38.54 34.32 40.33
CA VAL A 13 38.19 33.64 39.07
C VAL A 13 36.66 33.61 38.98
N ALA A 14 36.09 34.48 38.16
CA ALA A 14 34.69 34.37 37.77
C ALA A 14 34.55 33.17 36.83
N LEU A 15 34.05 32.05 37.36
CA LEU A 15 33.52 30.96 36.53
C LEU A 15 32.29 31.51 35.78
N LEU A 16 32.46 31.80 34.49
CA LEU A 16 31.34 31.89 33.56
C LEU A 16 30.81 30.46 33.40
N CYS A 17 29.80 30.12 34.18
CA CYS A 17 28.98 28.95 33.92
C CYS A 17 28.09 29.33 32.74
N GLU A 18 28.52 28.99 31.51
CA GLU A 18 27.60 28.97 30.38
C GLU A 18 26.42 28.06 30.78
N PRO A 19 25.17 28.53 30.69
CA PRO A 19 24.05 27.63 30.94
C PRO A 19 24.18 26.45 29.95
N PRO A 20 23.95 25.20 30.39
CA PRO A 20 23.87 24.10 29.44
C PRO A 20 22.87 24.51 28.36
N ALA A 21 23.28 24.45 27.10
CA ALA A 21 22.38 24.61 25.97
C ALA A 21 21.16 23.74 26.28
N ALA A 22 19.99 24.36 26.45
CA ALA A 22 18.76 23.63 26.69
C ALA A 22 18.67 22.59 25.57
N ALA A 23 18.69 21.31 25.93
CA ALA A 23 18.46 20.26 24.96
C ALA A 23 17.06 20.53 24.38
N GLU A 24 17.01 21.06 23.16
CA GLU A 24 15.75 21.35 22.48
C GLU A 24 14.92 20.07 22.46
N GLU A 25 13.71 20.14 23.02
CA GLU A 25 12.85 18.97 23.18
C GLU A 25 12.57 18.32 21.82
N MET A 26 12.80 17.01 21.74
CA MET A 26 12.43 16.24 20.57
C MET A 26 10.91 16.20 20.43
N PHE A 27 10.43 16.36 19.20
CA PHE A 27 9.04 16.18 18.84
C PHE A 27 8.56 14.80 19.30
N ASN A 28 7.50 14.80 20.12
CA ASN A 28 6.85 13.60 20.61
C ASN A 28 5.35 13.87 20.74
N TYR A 29 4.59 13.41 19.75
CA TYR A 29 3.13 13.52 19.78
C TYR A 29 2.50 12.34 20.53
N ASP A 30 1.58 12.64 21.44
CA ASP A 30 0.79 11.63 22.13
C ASP A 30 -0.31 11.11 21.21
N ALA A 31 -0.18 9.88 20.73
CA ALA A 31 -1.09 9.28 19.76
C ALA A 31 -2.54 9.12 20.27
N SER A 32 -2.79 9.30 21.58
CA SER A 32 -4.16 9.33 22.14
C SER A 32 -4.91 10.65 21.90
N LYS A 33 -4.18 11.72 21.53
CA LYS A 33 -4.77 13.03 21.20
C LYS A 33 -5.38 13.05 19.80
N PRO A 34 -6.26 14.02 19.47
CA PRO A 34 -6.87 14.14 18.14
C PRO A 34 -5.83 14.19 17.02
N MET A 35 -6.05 13.50 15.91
CA MET A 35 -5.07 13.41 14.82
C MET A 35 -4.65 14.78 14.31
N HIS A 36 -3.33 15.00 14.25
CA HIS A 36 -2.72 16.18 13.69
C HIS A 36 -1.73 15.78 12.59
N PHE A 37 -1.65 16.63 11.56
CA PHE A 37 -0.78 16.45 10.41
C PHE A 37 0.36 17.46 10.49
N PHE A 38 1.58 16.95 10.41
CA PHE A 38 2.79 17.78 10.41
C PHE A 38 3.54 17.56 9.11
N ARG A 39 4.28 18.57 8.68
CA ARG A 39 5.30 18.39 7.66
C ARG A 39 6.52 17.77 8.32
N ALA A 40 7.13 16.79 7.69
CA ALA A 40 8.36 16.19 8.19
C ALA A 40 9.37 16.01 7.06
N GLY A 41 10.65 15.99 7.40
CA GLY A 41 11.70 15.61 6.47
C GLY A 41 13.10 15.78 7.02
N ASP A 42 14.04 15.09 6.38
CA ASP A 42 15.46 15.09 6.76
C ASP A 42 16.28 16.17 6.02
N GLY A 43 15.62 16.94 5.13
CA GLY A 43 16.28 17.99 4.35
C GLY A 43 17.00 17.47 3.10
N GLY A 44 16.94 16.18 2.82
CA GLY A 44 17.44 15.59 1.59
C GLY A 44 16.61 16.00 0.36
N ASN A 45 17.27 16.08 -0.80
CA ASN A 45 16.61 16.35 -2.08
C ASN A 45 16.25 15.03 -2.79
N CYS A 46 15.32 14.26 -2.19
CA CYS A 46 14.87 12.98 -2.73
C CYS A 46 13.35 12.78 -2.57
N ASN A 47 12.75 11.89 -3.38
CA ASN A 47 11.38 11.43 -3.15
C ASN A 47 11.35 10.59 -1.87
N GLY A 48 10.54 10.98 -0.88
CA GLY A 48 10.47 10.34 0.43
C GLY A 48 11.34 10.97 1.52
N CYS A 49 12.25 11.89 1.17
CA CYS A 49 13.00 12.72 2.14
C CYS A 49 12.10 13.76 2.85
N SER A 50 10.84 13.88 2.42
CA SER A 50 9.80 14.63 3.11
C SER A 50 8.46 13.89 3.02
N TRP A 51 7.72 13.94 4.13
CA TRP A 51 6.44 13.25 4.29
C TRP A 51 5.47 14.07 5.13
N ILE A 52 4.22 13.63 5.14
CA ILE A 52 3.20 14.11 6.06
C ILE A 52 3.20 13.16 7.26
N ALA A 53 3.51 13.63 8.46
CA ALA A 53 3.36 12.84 9.68
C ALA A 53 1.91 12.93 10.16
N ALA A 54 1.21 11.80 10.24
CA ALA A 54 -0.16 11.69 10.74
C ALA A 54 -0.15 11.02 12.12
N GLU A 55 -0.16 11.86 13.15
CA GLU A 55 0.01 11.45 14.54
C GLU A 55 -1.30 11.67 15.30
N GLY A 56 -1.84 10.64 15.95
CA GLY A 56 -3.01 10.76 16.83
C GLY A 56 -4.21 9.88 16.48
N THR A 57 -5.33 10.12 17.16
CA THR A 57 -6.60 9.41 17.02
C THR A 57 -7.46 10.04 15.93
N ILE A 58 -7.96 9.23 15.01
CA ILE A 58 -8.85 9.66 13.93
C ILE A 58 -10.21 10.04 14.52
N GLN A 59 -10.56 11.32 14.45
CA GLN A 59 -11.83 11.87 14.87
C GLN A 59 -12.71 12.20 13.65
N ARG A 60 -13.98 12.53 13.91
CA ARG A 60 -14.97 12.80 12.84
C ARG A 60 -14.59 13.97 11.94
N ASP A 61 -13.85 14.93 12.47
CA ASP A 61 -13.35 16.13 11.80
C ASP A 61 -11.96 15.95 11.17
N THR A 62 -11.23 14.86 11.47
CA THR A 62 -9.90 14.59 10.90
C THR A 62 -9.82 14.72 9.37
N PRO A 63 -10.80 14.27 8.55
CA PRO A 63 -10.77 14.48 7.11
C PRO A 63 -10.74 15.96 6.72
N GLU A 64 -11.46 16.81 7.45
CA GLU A 64 -11.48 18.25 7.20
C GLU A 64 -10.18 18.92 7.67
N VAL A 65 -9.66 18.52 8.84
CA VAL A 65 -8.33 18.94 9.30
C VAL A 65 -7.26 18.61 8.26
N PHE A 66 -7.34 17.43 7.62
CA PHE A 66 -6.42 17.06 6.55
C PHE A 66 -6.57 17.91 5.29
N ARG A 67 -7.81 18.21 4.87
CA ARG A 67 -8.05 19.12 3.73
C ARG A 67 -7.47 20.51 4.00
N GLN A 68 -7.63 21.02 5.22
CA GLN A 68 -7.07 22.31 5.64
C GLN A 68 -5.54 22.29 5.65
N PHE A 69 -4.94 21.19 6.11
CA PHE A 69 -3.49 20.98 6.02
C PHE A 69 -2.99 21.06 4.57
N LEU A 70 -3.64 20.35 3.65
CA LEU A 70 -3.30 20.37 2.22
C LEU A 70 -3.53 21.77 1.58
N ALA A 71 -4.56 22.49 2.00
CA ALA A 71 -4.89 23.82 1.48
C ALA A 71 -3.80 24.88 1.75
N LYS A 72 -2.90 24.63 2.73
CA LYS A 72 -1.71 25.47 2.99
C LYS A 72 -0.64 25.34 1.89
N GLY A 73 -0.86 24.54 0.84
CA GLY A 73 0.05 24.38 -0.29
C GLY A 73 1.08 23.28 -0.11
N TRP A 74 0.93 22.44 0.92
CA TRP A 74 1.84 21.35 1.19
C TRP A 74 1.55 20.16 0.27
N SER A 75 2.58 19.71 -0.45
CA SER A 75 2.58 18.44 -1.16
C SER A 75 3.57 17.49 -0.50
N GLY A 76 3.10 16.31 -0.10
CA GLY A 76 3.95 15.19 0.31
C GLY A 76 3.99 14.13 -0.79
N TYR A 77 5.03 13.29 -0.77
CA TYR A 77 5.01 12.04 -1.53
C TYR A 77 4.28 10.92 -0.77
N GLU A 78 4.37 10.97 0.56
CA GLU A 78 3.79 9.98 1.46
C GLU A 78 3.19 10.62 2.71
N ILE A 79 2.32 9.86 3.38
CA ILE A 79 1.77 10.11 4.70
C ILE A 79 2.12 8.92 5.60
N ALA A 80 2.84 9.18 6.68
CA ALA A 80 3.27 8.19 7.67
C ALA A 80 2.29 8.19 8.84
N PHE A 81 1.65 7.06 9.12
CA PHE A 81 0.67 6.93 10.20
C PHE A 81 1.31 6.43 11.49
N ASN A 82 0.93 7.08 12.58
CA ASN A 82 1.06 6.55 13.93
C ASN A 82 -0.23 6.88 14.71
N SER A 83 -1.12 5.89 14.77
CA SER A 83 -2.49 6.08 15.23
C SER A 83 -3.07 4.81 15.89
N PRO A 84 -3.75 4.95 17.05
CA PRO A 84 -4.51 3.86 17.66
C PRO A 84 -5.84 3.57 16.94
N GLY A 85 -6.18 4.34 15.90
CA GLY A 85 -7.46 4.25 15.20
C GLY A 85 -8.41 5.39 15.58
N GLY A 86 -9.70 5.08 15.76
CA GLY A 86 -10.74 6.08 16.02
C GLY A 86 -12.01 5.81 15.21
N ASP A 87 -12.59 6.84 14.61
CA ASP A 87 -13.85 6.76 13.86
C ASP A 87 -13.65 6.10 12.47
N PRO A 88 -14.29 4.95 12.17
CA PRO A 88 -14.09 4.22 10.92
C PRO A 88 -14.64 4.97 9.69
N ALA A 89 -15.71 5.76 9.85
CA ALA A 89 -16.26 6.53 8.74
C ALA A 89 -15.32 7.67 8.35
N ALA A 90 -14.75 8.35 9.34
CA ALA A 90 -13.76 9.39 9.13
C ALA A 90 -12.47 8.82 8.53
N ALA A 91 -12.01 7.65 8.99
CA ALA A 91 -10.84 6.99 8.42
C ALA A 91 -11.02 6.63 6.93
N MET A 92 -12.18 6.12 6.53
CA MET A 92 -12.47 5.87 5.11
C MET A 92 -12.43 7.16 4.28
N ARG A 93 -13.04 8.25 4.77
CA ARG A 93 -13.00 9.56 4.08
C ARG A 93 -11.58 10.12 4.01
N LEU A 94 -10.78 9.98 5.07
CA LEU A 94 -9.38 10.36 5.08
C LEU A 94 -8.62 9.58 4.00
N GLY A 95 -8.83 8.26 3.92
CA GLY A 95 -8.23 7.42 2.88
C GLY A 95 -8.67 7.78 1.46
N GLU A 96 -9.91 8.20 1.24
CA GLU A 96 -10.37 8.74 -0.05
C GLU A 96 -9.59 10.00 -0.44
N ILE A 97 -9.41 10.94 0.50
CA ILE A 97 -8.64 12.17 0.25
C ILE A 97 -7.17 11.81 -0.07
N ILE A 98 -6.57 10.89 0.69
CA ILE A 98 -5.21 10.40 0.44
C ILE A 98 -5.08 9.83 -0.98
N ARG A 99 -6.04 9.01 -1.41
CA ARG A 99 -6.08 8.43 -2.76
C ARG A 99 -6.22 9.51 -3.82
N GLU A 100 -7.11 10.48 -3.62
CA GLU A 100 -7.32 11.63 -4.52
C GLU A 100 -6.05 12.47 -4.70
N GLN A 101 -5.25 12.61 -3.64
CA GLN A 101 -3.97 13.34 -3.68
C GLN A 101 -2.79 12.50 -4.21
N ASN A 102 -3.01 11.24 -4.63
CA ASN A 102 -1.96 10.31 -5.04
C ASN A 102 -0.85 10.11 -4.00
N LEU A 103 -1.20 10.18 -2.71
CA LEU A 103 -0.23 10.00 -1.62
C LEU A 103 0.08 8.52 -1.38
N HIS A 104 1.32 8.23 -1.01
CA HIS A 104 1.71 6.92 -0.48
C HIS A 104 1.44 6.84 1.01
N THR A 105 1.24 5.65 1.56
CA THR A 105 1.05 5.46 3.00
C THR A 105 2.13 4.55 3.55
N SER A 106 2.65 4.93 4.71
CA SER A 106 3.59 4.14 5.52
C SER A 106 3.14 4.14 6.98
N VAL A 107 3.76 3.31 7.80
CA VAL A 107 3.58 3.32 9.25
C VAL A 107 4.91 3.69 9.90
N GLY A 108 4.87 4.60 10.85
CA GLY A 108 6.06 5.07 11.54
C GLY A 108 5.73 6.26 12.43
N LYS A 109 6.32 6.28 13.63
CA LYS A 109 6.23 7.42 14.53
C LYS A 109 7.27 8.43 14.11
N THR A 110 6.85 9.61 13.68
CA THR A 110 7.80 10.64 13.26
C THR A 110 8.53 11.22 14.47
N ILE A 111 9.86 11.29 14.40
CA ILE A 111 10.74 11.87 15.42
C ILE A 111 11.65 12.93 14.81
N GLY A 112 11.93 13.99 15.56
CA GLY A 112 12.79 15.06 15.10
C GLY A 112 12.66 16.30 15.97
N ARG A 113 13.04 17.46 15.42
CA ARG A 113 12.86 18.77 16.05
C ARG A 113 11.74 19.50 15.34
N LEU A 114 10.76 19.99 16.10
CA LEU A 114 9.72 20.85 15.53
C LEU A 114 10.29 22.25 15.36
N ASP A 115 10.32 22.72 14.12
CA ASP A 115 10.66 24.09 13.78
C ASP A 115 9.47 25.00 14.13
N PRO A 116 9.65 25.97 15.05
CA PRO A 116 8.56 26.84 15.49
C PRO A 116 8.14 27.88 14.43
N GLU A 117 8.90 28.07 13.35
CA GLU A 117 8.57 29.06 12.31
C GLU A 117 7.72 28.47 11.17
N ASP A 118 7.92 27.20 10.80
CA ASP A 118 7.23 26.56 9.67
C ASP A 118 6.44 25.29 10.02
N ASP A 119 6.32 24.95 11.32
CA ASP A 119 5.66 23.74 11.85
C ASP A 119 6.20 22.43 11.24
N ARG A 120 7.45 22.43 10.73
CA ARG A 120 8.10 21.25 10.17
C ARG A 120 8.87 20.49 11.23
N ILE A 121 8.73 19.17 11.22
CA ILE A 121 9.59 18.27 11.96
C ILE A 121 10.86 18.03 11.13
N ASN A 122 11.96 18.64 11.55
CA ASN A 122 13.30 18.39 11.00
C ASN A 122 13.88 17.13 11.62
N THR A 123 14.12 16.12 10.80
CA THR A 123 14.55 14.80 11.25
C THR A 123 16.02 14.51 10.93
N VAL A 124 16.62 13.56 11.64
CA VAL A 124 17.93 12.98 11.29
C VAL A 124 17.75 11.47 11.05
N ASP A 125 18.56 10.89 10.18
CA ASP A 125 18.61 9.44 9.89
C ASP A 125 17.24 8.80 9.56
N GLY A 126 16.43 9.45 8.71
CA GLY A 126 15.14 8.91 8.26
C GLY A 126 13.96 9.13 9.21
N GLY A 127 14.20 9.64 10.43
CA GLY A 127 13.17 10.37 11.20
C GLY A 127 11.93 9.60 11.65
N GLN A 128 11.96 8.26 11.65
CA GLN A 128 10.83 7.42 12.01
C GLN A 128 11.24 6.33 13.00
N ASP A 129 10.67 6.39 14.20
CA ASP A 129 10.66 5.28 15.16
C ASP A 129 9.57 4.25 14.77
N PRO A 130 9.63 3.02 15.32
CA PRO A 130 8.52 2.09 15.21
C PRO A 130 7.21 2.74 15.65
N GLY A 131 6.27 2.82 14.71
CA GLY A 131 4.91 3.32 14.93
C GLY A 131 3.88 2.22 14.71
N HIS A 132 2.63 2.53 14.99
CA HIS A 132 1.53 1.59 14.79
C HIS A 132 0.33 2.25 14.12
N CYS A 133 -0.40 1.49 13.31
CA CYS A 133 -1.66 1.90 12.72
C CYS A 133 -2.72 0.84 13.02
N ALA A 134 -3.52 1.10 14.05
CA ALA A 134 -4.48 0.14 14.61
C ALA A 134 -5.94 0.52 14.30
N SER A 135 -6.81 -0.49 14.32
CA SER A 135 -8.26 -0.34 14.21
C SER A 135 -8.64 0.47 12.96
N ALA A 136 -9.37 1.58 13.12
CA ALA A 136 -9.79 2.44 12.02
C ALA A 136 -8.64 3.02 11.20
N CYS A 137 -7.42 3.16 11.76
CA CYS A 137 -6.28 3.69 11.03
C CYS A 137 -5.96 2.83 9.79
N VAL A 138 -6.12 1.50 9.89
CA VAL A 138 -5.90 0.59 8.77
C VAL A 138 -6.76 0.98 7.57
N TRP A 139 -7.99 1.46 7.79
CA TRP A 139 -8.87 1.90 6.71
C TRP A 139 -8.35 3.17 6.02
N ALA A 140 -7.85 4.15 6.78
CA ALA A 140 -7.21 5.34 6.20
C ALA A 140 -5.94 4.98 5.43
N PHE A 141 -5.11 4.09 5.99
CA PHE A 141 -3.88 3.58 5.37
C PHE A 141 -4.16 2.92 4.01
N LEU A 142 -5.28 2.21 3.83
CA LEU A 142 -5.62 1.63 2.52
C LEU A 142 -5.80 2.67 1.41
N GLY A 143 -6.02 3.94 1.75
CA GLY A 143 -6.14 5.05 0.82
C GLY A 143 -4.90 5.32 -0.02
N GLY A 144 -3.71 4.88 0.43
CA GLY A 144 -2.47 5.10 -0.32
C GLY A 144 -2.50 4.49 -1.73
N VAL A 145 -1.98 5.22 -2.73
CA VAL A 145 -1.74 4.65 -4.07
C VAL A 145 -0.55 3.69 -4.06
N ARG A 146 0.36 3.86 -3.10
CA ARG A 146 1.33 2.85 -2.67
C ARG A 146 1.31 2.73 -1.16
N ARG A 147 1.52 1.53 -0.65
CA ARG A 147 1.35 1.20 0.76
C ARG A 147 2.52 0.34 1.22
N ALA A 148 3.25 0.79 2.23
CA ALA A 148 4.34 0.03 2.82
C ALA A 148 4.02 -0.25 4.29
N ALA A 149 4.07 -1.52 4.69
CA ALA A 149 3.88 -1.90 6.08
C ALA A 149 4.69 -3.16 6.41
N LYS A 150 5.33 -3.15 7.58
CA LYS A 150 6.07 -4.28 8.14
C LYS A 150 5.18 -5.10 9.05
N GLU A 151 5.67 -6.28 9.38
CA GLU A 151 5.05 -7.13 10.40
C GLU A 151 4.92 -6.37 11.72
N GLY A 152 3.74 -6.44 12.35
CA GLY A 152 3.48 -5.78 13.63
C GLY A 152 3.08 -4.29 13.57
N GLU A 153 3.12 -3.67 12.38
CA GLU A 153 2.76 -2.24 12.23
C GLU A 153 1.25 -2.02 12.08
N LEU A 154 0.53 -2.96 11.46
CA LEU A 154 -0.91 -2.88 11.21
C LEU A 154 -1.70 -3.78 12.16
N GLY A 155 -2.67 -3.19 12.86
CA GLY A 155 -3.49 -3.87 13.85
C GLY A 155 -4.97 -3.79 13.53
N VAL A 156 -5.69 -4.91 13.60
CA VAL A 156 -7.13 -4.95 13.33
C VAL A 156 -7.93 -5.41 14.56
N GLN A 157 -9.10 -4.83 14.72
CA GLN A 157 -10.10 -5.19 15.73
C GLN A 157 -11.50 -4.77 15.28
N GLN A 158 -12.53 -5.27 15.96
CA GLN A 158 -13.90 -4.83 15.77
C GLN A 158 -14.01 -3.32 16.06
N PHE A 159 -14.67 -2.61 15.14
CA PHE A 159 -15.17 -1.28 15.47
C PHE A 159 -16.25 -1.42 16.54
N HIS A 160 -16.33 -0.46 17.43
CA HIS A 160 -17.22 -0.51 18.58
C HIS A 160 -17.62 0.88 19.00
N ASP A 161 -18.74 0.96 19.71
CA ASP A 161 -19.10 2.14 20.49
C ASP A 161 -18.31 2.13 21.81
N PRO A 162 -17.50 3.17 22.09
CA PRO A 162 -16.76 3.31 23.35
C PRO A 162 -17.65 3.27 24.61
N GLU A 163 -18.93 3.66 24.51
CA GLU A 163 -19.85 3.55 25.65
C GLU A 163 -20.33 2.11 25.86
N ALA A 164 -20.54 1.36 24.76
CA ALA A 164 -20.99 -0.03 24.83
C ALA A 164 -19.95 -0.96 25.45
N ILE A 165 -18.66 -0.65 25.35
CA ILE A 165 -17.59 -1.47 25.93
C ILE A 165 -17.43 -1.29 27.45
N LYS A 166 -17.96 -0.22 28.05
CA LYS A 166 -17.87 0.00 29.51
C LYS A 166 -18.67 -1.05 30.28
N GLU A 167 -19.81 -1.46 29.74
CA GLU A 167 -20.66 -2.52 30.30
C GLU A 167 -21.09 -3.52 29.20
N PRO A 168 -20.23 -4.48 28.79
CA PRO A 168 -20.49 -5.32 27.61
C PRO A 168 -21.73 -6.22 27.70
N LYS A 169 -22.26 -6.43 28.91
CA LYS A 169 -23.47 -7.23 29.16
C LYS A 169 -24.74 -6.39 29.14
N ALA A 170 -24.63 -5.06 29.15
CA ALA A 170 -25.78 -4.17 29.08
C ALA A 170 -26.42 -4.23 27.69
N LYS A 171 -27.75 -4.14 27.63
CA LYS A 171 -28.50 -4.16 26.36
C LYS A 171 -28.59 -2.74 25.79
N THR A 172 -27.44 -2.16 25.45
CA THR A 172 -27.32 -0.76 25.01
C THR A 172 -27.64 -0.56 23.52
N ALA A 173 -27.59 -1.60 22.69
CA ALA A 173 -27.82 -1.49 21.25
C ALA A 173 -29.31 -1.60 20.85
N SER A 174 -29.83 -0.56 20.22
CA SER A 174 -31.15 -0.51 19.59
C SER A 174 -31.18 -1.24 18.23
N ALA A 175 -32.35 -1.34 17.61
CA ALA A 175 -32.45 -1.84 16.23
C ALA A 175 -31.77 -0.91 15.22
N ILE A 176 -31.73 0.40 15.50
CA ILE A 176 -31.09 1.41 14.66
C ILE A 176 -29.57 1.24 14.71
N ASP A 177 -29.01 1.03 15.90
CA ASP A 177 -27.56 0.84 16.07
C ASP A 177 -27.10 -0.42 15.35
N ARG A 178 -27.83 -1.53 15.50
CA ARG A 178 -27.53 -2.78 14.76
C ARG A 178 -27.59 -2.60 13.25
N ALA A 179 -28.56 -1.82 12.76
CA ALA A 179 -28.66 -1.53 11.33
C ALA A 179 -27.51 -0.62 10.85
N ALA A 180 -27.06 0.32 11.68
CA ALA A 180 -25.91 1.15 11.40
C ALA A 180 -24.61 0.33 11.33
N ASP A 181 -24.39 -0.61 12.26
CA ASP A 181 -23.25 -1.53 12.24
C ASP A 181 -23.22 -2.38 10.95
N GLN A 182 -24.37 -2.93 10.56
CA GLN A 182 -24.50 -3.69 9.30
C GLN A 182 -24.20 -2.82 8.08
N SER A 183 -24.70 -1.59 8.07
CA SER A 183 -24.44 -0.62 7.00
C SER A 183 -22.96 -0.25 6.93
N MET A 184 -22.30 -0.09 8.07
CA MET A 184 -20.87 0.19 8.17
C MET A 184 -20.03 -0.96 7.60
N ILE A 185 -20.37 -2.22 7.89
CA ILE A 185 -19.69 -3.39 7.31
C ILE A 185 -19.83 -3.37 5.78
N GLY A 186 -21.02 -3.11 5.25
CA GLY A 186 -21.24 -3.00 3.80
C GLY A 186 -20.43 -1.87 3.15
N ALA A 187 -20.33 -0.73 3.83
CA ALA A 187 -19.50 0.40 3.39
C ALA A 187 -18.01 0.03 3.38
N LEU A 188 -17.53 -0.63 4.43
CA LEU A 188 -16.15 -1.12 4.52
C LEU A 188 -15.82 -2.12 3.42
N ILE A 189 -16.70 -3.09 3.12
CA ILE A 189 -16.48 -4.05 2.02
C ILE A 189 -16.28 -3.32 0.70
N THR A 190 -17.18 -2.38 0.40
CA THR A 190 -17.11 -1.59 -0.83
C THR A 190 -15.85 -0.72 -0.88
N TYR A 191 -15.49 -0.10 0.25
CA TYR A 191 -14.30 0.72 0.38
C TYR A 191 -13.01 -0.08 0.20
N VAL A 192 -12.85 -1.19 0.93
CA VAL A 192 -11.65 -2.06 0.87
C VAL A 192 -11.43 -2.59 -0.55
N MET A 193 -12.50 -3.02 -1.22
CA MET A 193 -12.43 -3.44 -2.61
C MET A 193 -12.05 -2.29 -3.55
N ARG A 194 -12.62 -1.09 -3.36
CA ARG A 194 -12.27 0.11 -4.13
C ARG A 194 -10.82 0.53 -3.91
N MET A 195 -10.25 0.24 -2.74
CA MET A 195 -8.85 0.48 -2.42
C MET A 195 -7.92 -0.68 -2.85
N ASP A 196 -8.39 -1.62 -3.66
CA ASP A 196 -7.60 -2.74 -4.22
C ASP A 196 -7.06 -3.71 -3.16
N ALA A 197 -7.71 -3.78 -1.99
CA ALA A 197 -7.39 -4.71 -0.91
C ALA A 197 -8.44 -5.81 -0.78
N ASN A 198 -8.07 -6.92 -0.14
CA ASN A 198 -8.92 -8.08 0.00
C ASN A 198 -9.95 -7.88 1.13
N PRO A 199 -11.26 -7.99 0.88
CA PRO A 199 -12.30 -7.80 1.90
C PRO A 199 -12.24 -8.83 3.04
N LYS A 200 -11.48 -9.92 2.90
CA LYS A 200 -11.15 -10.83 4.01
C LYS A 200 -10.54 -10.11 5.22
N LEU A 201 -9.88 -8.96 5.00
CA LEU A 201 -9.38 -8.09 6.07
C LEU A 201 -10.48 -7.66 7.05
N ILE A 202 -11.69 -7.40 6.57
CA ILE A 202 -12.84 -7.03 7.40
C ILE A 202 -13.28 -8.21 8.26
N GLY A 203 -13.24 -9.42 7.71
CA GLY A 203 -13.50 -10.65 8.47
C GLY A 203 -12.48 -10.87 9.58
N LEU A 204 -11.20 -10.56 9.33
CA LEU A 204 -10.16 -10.61 10.36
C LEU A 204 -10.41 -9.57 11.46
N ALA A 205 -10.72 -8.32 11.09
CA ALA A 205 -11.08 -7.29 12.06
C ALA A 205 -12.33 -7.69 12.88
N ALA A 206 -13.37 -8.19 12.21
CA ALA A 206 -14.62 -8.59 12.83
C ALA A 206 -14.51 -9.84 13.73
N ALA A 207 -13.42 -10.61 13.65
CA ALA A 207 -13.19 -11.74 14.54
C ALA A 207 -12.60 -11.32 15.90
N GLU A 208 -12.05 -10.12 15.99
CA GLU A 208 -11.26 -9.65 17.12
C GLU A 208 -12.05 -8.65 17.95
N THR A 209 -12.64 -9.13 19.04
CA THR A 209 -13.55 -8.37 19.90
C THR A 209 -12.84 -7.24 20.66
N PRO A 210 -13.51 -6.12 21.00
CA PRO A 210 -12.87 -4.94 21.63
C PRO A 210 -12.25 -5.17 23.01
N TRP A 211 -12.65 -6.22 23.72
CA TRP A 211 -12.08 -6.61 25.02
C TRP A 211 -10.87 -7.54 24.92
N ARG A 212 -10.41 -7.84 23.70
CA ARG A 212 -9.13 -8.52 23.45
C ARG A 212 -8.10 -7.51 22.98
N GLU A 213 -6.84 -7.91 23.05
CA GLU A 213 -5.77 -7.12 22.45
C GLU A 213 -5.95 -7.02 20.93
N VAL A 214 -5.49 -5.90 20.37
CA VAL A 214 -5.45 -5.69 18.91
C VAL A 214 -4.67 -6.84 18.26
N ARG A 215 -5.24 -7.42 17.20
CA ARG A 215 -4.54 -8.41 16.40
C ARG A 215 -3.63 -7.73 15.40
N TRP A 216 -2.33 -7.84 15.63
CA TRP A 216 -1.31 -7.37 14.70
C TRP A 216 -1.13 -8.36 13.54
N LEU A 217 -1.11 -7.83 12.32
CA LEU A 217 -1.02 -8.63 11.10
C LEU A 217 0.40 -9.14 10.87
N LYS A 218 0.52 -10.39 10.43
CA LYS A 218 1.79 -10.98 9.97
C LYS A 218 2.13 -10.48 8.58
N LEU A 219 3.42 -10.48 8.22
CA LEU A 219 3.86 -10.06 6.88
C LEU A 219 3.12 -10.78 5.74
N GLN A 220 2.93 -12.10 5.87
CA GLN A 220 2.21 -12.89 4.86
C GLN A 220 0.75 -12.44 4.70
N GLU A 221 0.07 -12.06 5.78
CA GLU A 221 -1.29 -11.57 5.72
C GLU A 221 -1.37 -10.19 5.07
N ILE A 222 -0.43 -9.30 5.40
CA ILE A 222 -0.31 -7.98 4.79
C ILE A 222 -0.17 -8.12 3.26
N VAL A 223 0.65 -9.07 2.80
CA VAL A 223 0.88 -9.36 1.38
C VAL A 223 -0.34 -10.02 0.72
N ASP A 224 -0.88 -11.09 1.30
CA ASP A 224 -1.99 -11.86 0.71
C ASP A 224 -3.30 -11.07 0.65
N LEU A 225 -3.48 -10.15 1.60
CA LEU A 225 -4.63 -9.25 1.61
C LEU A 225 -4.43 -8.05 0.67
N GLY A 226 -3.26 -7.94 0.01
CA GLY A 226 -2.93 -6.85 -0.89
C GLY A 226 -2.76 -5.51 -0.18
N ILE A 227 -2.44 -5.50 1.11
CA ILE A 227 -2.30 -4.29 1.92
C ILE A 227 -0.99 -3.60 1.60
N ASP A 228 0.14 -4.32 1.61
CA ASP A 228 1.42 -3.79 1.11
C ASP A 228 1.45 -3.90 -0.42
N THR A 229 1.75 -2.78 -1.07
CA THR A 229 1.93 -2.65 -2.52
C THR A 229 3.26 -1.98 -2.87
N SER A 230 4.16 -1.86 -1.89
CA SER A 230 5.51 -1.31 -2.04
C SER A 230 6.48 -2.29 -2.69
N LYS A 231 6.14 -3.58 -2.68
CA LYS A 231 6.94 -4.65 -3.29
C LYS A 231 6.19 -5.28 -4.45
N ASP A 232 6.97 -5.76 -5.42
CA ASP A 232 6.44 -6.57 -6.49
C ASP A 232 5.87 -7.88 -5.91
N TYR A 233 4.64 -8.19 -6.29
CA TYR A 233 3.90 -9.34 -5.81
C TYR A 233 3.18 -10.01 -6.98
N SER A 234 3.17 -11.34 -6.97
CA SER A 234 2.33 -12.15 -7.86
C SER A 234 1.51 -13.12 -7.03
N SER A 235 0.19 -13.10 -7.19
CA SER A 235 -0.70 -13.99 -6.45
C SER A 235 -0.47 -15.44 -6.84
N PRO A 236 -0.77 -16.40 -5.96
CA PRO A 236 -0.90 -17.79 -6.38
C PRO A 236 -1.92 -17.92 -7.52
N MET A 237 -1.62 -18.78 -8.49
CA MET A 237 -2.50 -19.05 -9.63
C MET A 237 -3.87 -19.58 -9.21
N THR A 238 -4.96 -19.06 -9.77
CA THR A 238 -6.30 -19.67 -9.73
C THR A 238 -6.70 -20.20 -11.11
N ILE A 239 -7.66 -21.13 -11.16
CA ILE A 239 -8.22 -21.61 -12.43
C ILE A 239 -9.66 -21.12 -12.49
N GLU A 240 -9.99 -20.41 -13.56
CA GLU A 240 -11.32 -19.88 -13.78
C GLU A 240 -11.90 -20.41 -15.10
N PRO A 241 -13.21 -20.59 -15.21
CA PRO A 241 -13.85 -21.00 -16.45
C PRO A 241 -13.79 -19.88 -17.51
N PHE A 242 -13.53 -20.26 -18.77
CA PHE A 242 -13.58 -19.39 -19.93
C PHE A 242 -14.78 -19.76 -20.83
N GLY A 243 -15.83 -18.94 -20.79
CA GLY A 243 -17.01 -19.14 -21.63
C GLY A 243 -17.63 -20.53 -21.44
N ALA A 244 -18.15 -21.12 -22.53
CA ALA A 244 -18.89 -22.39 -22.48
C ALA A 244 -18.00 -23.65 -22.55
N GLY A 245 -16.69 -23.53 -22.71
CA GLY A 245 -15.86 -24.71 -23.04
C GLY A 245 -14.35 -24.54 -22.93
N GLY A 246 -13.86 -23.60 -22.13
CA GLY A 246 -12.44 -23.46 -21.85
C GLY A 246 -12.17 -23.07 -20.40
N SER A 247 -10.90 -22.90 -20.07
CA SER A 247 -10.46 -22.33 -18.79
C SER A 247 -9.22 -21.47 -19.00
N TYR A 248 -8.91 -20.66 -18.00
CA TYR A 248 -7.67 -19.89 -17.94
C TYR A 248 -7.07 -19.98 -16.55
N VAL A 249 -5.75 -19.82 -16.48
CA VAL A 249 -5.07 -19.54 -15.23
C VAL A 249 -5.08 -18.05 -15.01
N GLU A 250 -5.46 -17.61 -13.82
CA GLU A 250 -5.41 -16.20 -13.43
C GLU A 250 -4.32 -15.95 -12.38
N ILE A 251 -3.56 -14.88 -12.61
CA ILE A 251 -2.56 -14.34 -11.68
C ILE A 251 -2.81 -12.85 -11.52
N ILE A 252 -2.77 -12.34 -10.30
CA ILE A 252 -2.77 -10.90 -10.04
C ILE A 252 -1.33 -10.49 -9.77
N SER A 253 -0.75 -9.64 -10.63
CA SER A 253 0.49 -8.95 -10.34
C SER A 253 0.21 -7.59 -9.72
N ARG A 254 1.10 -7.18 -8.82
CA ARG A 254 1.16 -5.83 -8.26
C ARG A 254 2.61 -5.42 -8.27
N THR A 255 2.91 -4.26 -8.81
CA THR A 255 4.18 -3.60 -8.61
C THR A 255 3.96 -2.29 -7.89
N THR A 256 5.06 -1.64 -7.59
CA THR A 256 5.10 -0.23 -7.18
C THR A 256 4.23 0.67 -8.09
N PHE A 257 4.08 0.37 -9.39
CA PHE A 257 3.48 1.31 -10.34
C PHE A 257 2.14 0.86 -10.93
N ALA A 258 1.92 -0.44 -11.06
CA ALA A 258 0.72 -0.95 -11.72
C ALA A 258 0.30 -2.30 -11.13
N SER A 259 -1.00 -2.56 -11.19
CA SER A 259 -1.54 -3.88 -10.89
C SER A 259 -2.34 -4.41 -12.07
N PHE A 260 -2.05 -5.65 -12.43
CA PHE A 260 -2.68 -6.33 -13.54
C PHE A 260 -3.24 -7.67 -13.08
N ARG A 261 -4.34 -8.05 -13.71
CA ARG A 261 -4.85 -9.42 -13.75
C ARG A 261 -4.41 -10.02 -15.07
N HIS A 262 -3.60 -11.07 -14.98
CA HIS A 262 -3.05 -11.83 -16.09
C HIS A 262 -3.83 -13.12 -16.27
N ARG A 263 -4.27 -13.40 -17.49
CA ARG A 263 -4.98 -14.63 -17.83
C ARG A 263 -4.21 -15.38 -18.89
N LEU A 264 -3.74 -16.57 -18.53
CA LEU A 264 -3.04 -17.49 -19.43
C LEU A 264 -4.01 -18.57 -19.89
N TYR A 265 -4.17 -18.71 -21.21
CA TYR A 265 -5.09 -19.66 -21.81
C TYR A 265 -4.59 -20.14 -23.18
N CYS A 266 -5.22 -21.18 -23.70
CA CYS A 266 -4.97 -21.70 -25.04
C CYS A 266 -6.24 -21.68 -25.89
N ARG A 267 -6.10 -21.56 -27.21
CA ARG A 267 -7.21 -21.62 -28.17
C ARG A 267 -7.00 -22.73 -29.20
N GLY A 268 -8.03 -23.54 -29.45
CA GLY A 268 -7.95 -24.73 -30.30
C GLY A 268 -7.18 -25.87 -29.64
N ASP A 269 -5.88 -25.68 -29.43
CA ASP A 269 -4.99 -26.64 -28.78
C ASP A 269 -3.92 -25.98 -27.91
N ALA A 270 -3.19 -26.79 -27.15
CA ALA A 270 -2.21 -26.35 -26.15
C ALA A 270 -0.92 -25.72 -26.74
N SER A 271 -0.75 -25.71 -28.07
CA SER A 271 0.34 -25.02 -28.76
C SER A 271 -0.01 -23.58 -29.16
N ASN A 272 -1.28 -23.19 -29.00
CA ASN A 272 -1.78 -21.86 -29.34
C ASN A 272 -2.09 -21.07 -28.07
N VAL A 273 -1.04 -20.46 -27.50
CA VAL A 273 -1.06 -19.81 -26.19
C VAL A 273 -1.34 -18.32 -26.28
N TYR A 274 -2.15 -17.82 -25.34
CA TYR A 274 -2.52 -16.43 -25.22
C TYR A 274 -2.33 -15.94 -23.78
N LEU A 275 -1.93 -14.67 -23.67
CA LEU A 275 -1.88 -13.90 -22.44
C LEU A 275 -2.80 -12.69 -22.58
N ALA A 276 -3.80 -12.59 -21.71
CA ALA A 276 -4.60 -11.39 -21.55
C ALA A 276 -4.19 -10.62 -20.30
N MET A 277 -4.05 -9.31 -20.42
CA MET A 277 -3.60 -8.38 -19.39
C MET A 277 -4.70 -7.35 -19.16
N ILE A 278 -5.21 -7.28 -17.93
CA ILE A 278 -6.32 -6.43 -17.54
C ILE A 278 -5.84 -5.57 -16.36
N PRO A 279 -5.77 -4.23 -16.48
CA PRO A 279 -5.39 -3.38 -15.36
C PRO A 279 -6.51 -3.36 -14.30
N ASN A 280 -6.13 -3.32 -13.02
CA ASN A 280 -7.11 -3.23 -11.92
C ASN A 280 -7.64 -1.80 -11.70
N SER A 281 -6.89 -0.76 -12.10
CA SER A 281 -7.34 0.63 -12.01
C SER A 281 -8.02 1.11 -13.30
N LYS A 282 -8.89 2.13 -13.18
CA LYS A 282 -9.51 2.78 -14.34
C LYS A 282 -8.47 3.65 -15.07
N TYR A 283 -7.71 3.05 -15.97
CA TYR A 283 -6.92 3.80 -16.95
C TYR A 283 -7.85 4.49 -17.95
N ASP A 284 -7.47 5.68 -18.40
CA ASP A 284 -8.10 6.31 -19.57
C ASP A 284 -7.91 5.37 -20.78
N SER A 285 -9.02 4.95 -21.39
CA SER A 285 -9.01 3.90 -22.41
C SER A 285 -8.21 4.27 -23.65
N ARG A 286 -8.22 5.55 -24.05
CA ARG A 286 -7.47 6.03 -25.21
C ARG A 286 -5.97 6.02 -24.96
N THR A 287 -5.55 6.48 -23.79
CA THR A 287 -4.13 6.48 -23.38
C THR A 287 -3.64 5.05 -23.21
N PHE A 288 -4.42 4.19 -22.56
CA PHE A 288 -4.06 2.79 -22.34
C PHE A 288 -3.91 2.01 -23.65
N GLU A 289 -4.84 2.18 -24.60
CA GLU A 289 -4.76 1.49 -25.90
C GLU A 289 -3.49 1.88 -26.66
N ALA A 290 -3.20 3.19 -26.75
CA ALA A 290 -2.00 3.66 -27.43
C ALA A 290 -0.71 3.10 -26.79
N THR A 291 -0.61 3.15 -25.45
CA THR A 291 0.53 2.61 -24.73
C THR A 291 0.66 1.10 -24.92
N MET A 292 -0.41 0.32 -24.77
CA MET A 292 -0.35 -1.13 -24.96
C MET A 292 -0.02 -1.53 -26.39
N ARG A 293 -0.48 -0.79 -27.41
CA ARG A 293 -0.05 -1.02 -28.80
C ARG A 293 1.45 -0.80 -28.95
N GLY A 294 1.99 0.26 -28.35
CA GLY A 294 3.43 0.54 -28.35
C GLY A 294 4.24 -0.55 -27.64
N ILE A 295 3.79 -1.00 -26.47
CA ILE A 295 4.47 -2.07 -25.71
C ILE A 295 4.39 -3.40 -26.46
N MET A 296 3.30 -3.72 -27.15
CA MET A 296 3.14 -5.02 -27.83
C MET A 296 3.67 -5.04 -29.27
N ALA A 297 3.98 -3.89 -29.87
CA ALA A 297 4.50 -3.82 -31.23
C ALA A 297 5.93 -4.41 -31.30
N GLU A 298 6.08 -5.51 -32.03
CA GLU A 298 7.38 -6.14 -32.36
C GLU A 298 8.22 -6.57 -31.14
N ARG A 299 7.57 -6.85 -30.00
CA ARG A 299 8.25 -7.31 -28.77
C ARG A 299 8.20 -8.81 -28.58
N SER A 300 9.07 -9.27 -27.70
CA SER A 300 9.09 -10.63 -27.21
C SER A 300 8.71 -10.70 -25.74
N VAL A 301 8.15 -11.84 -25.35
CA VAL A 301 8.01 -12.24 -23.96
C VAL A 301 9.07 -13.27 -23.63
N ASP A 302 9.64 -13.13 -22.44
CA ASP A 302 10.66 -13.99 -21.90
C ASP A 302 10.04 -14.91 -20.85
N LEU A 303 10.16 -16.21 -21.09
CA LEU A 303 9.82 -17.23 -20.12
C LEU A 303 11.09 -17.63 -19.37
N ILE A 304 11.15 -17.29 -18.09
CA ILE A 304 12.30 -17.57 -17.24
C ILE A 304 12.05 -18.86 -16.46
N SER A 305 12.98 -19.80 -16.55
CA SER A 305 12.91 -21.11 -15.91
C SER A 305 14.24 -21.45 -15.23
N ASP A 306 14.31 -22.58 -14.52
CA ASP A 306 15.57 -23.10 -13.98
C ASP A 306 16.58 -23.47 -15.08
N SER A 307 16.08 -23.85 -16.26
CA SER A 307 16.90 -24.14 -17.44
C SER A 307 17.36 -22.87 -18.19
N GLY A 308 17.00 -21.69 -17.70
CA GLY A 308 17.33 -20.41 -18.30
C GLY A 308 16.13 -19.69 -18.93
N LYS A 309 16.45 -18.66 -19.72
CA LYS A 309 15.50 -17.75 -20.36
C LYS A 309 15.24 -18.16 -21.80
N ARG A 310 13.97 -18.20 -22.20
CA ARG A 310 13.53 -18.42 -23.59
C ARG A 310 12.62 -17.29 -24.03
N SER A 311 12.96 -16.67 -25.16
CA SER A 311 12.22 -15.52 -25.72
C SER A 311 11.29 -15.96 -26.84
N PHE A 312 10.07 -15.44 -26.84
CA PHE A 312 9.03 -15.73 -27.84
C PHE A 312 8.41 -14.44 -28.36
N PRO A 313 8.20 -14.29 -29.67
CA PRO A 313 7.55 -13.10 -30.20
C PRO A 313 6.09 -13.00 -29.75
N LEU A 314 5.67 -11.77 -29.47
CA LEU A 314 4.27 -11.45 -29.17
C LEU A 314 3.56 -11.00 -30.45
N LYS A 315 2.32 -11.45 -30.60
CA LYS A 315 1.41 -10.95 -31.63
C LYS A 315 0.16 -10.40 -30.97
N LEU A 316 -0.10 -9.11 -31.13
CA LEU A 316 -1.32 -8.47 -30.63
C LEU A 316 -2.55 -9.15 -31.23
N ALA A 317 -3.42 -9.69 -30.38
CA ALA A 317 -4.64 -10.38 -30.79
C ALA A 317 -5.86 -9.44 -30.69
N ALA A 318 -6.01 -8.72 -29.59
CA ALA A 318 -7.10 -7.77 -29.38
C ALA A 318 -6.76 -6.72 -28.31
N ILE A 319 -7.35 -5.53 -28.43
CA ILE A 319 -7.53 -4.58 -27.32
C ILE A 319 -9.01 -4.23 -27.31
N GLU A 320 -9.70 -4.58 -26.22
CA GLU A 320 -11.16 -4.50 -26.17
C GLU A 320 -11.66 -4.13 -24.77
N SER A 321 -12.84 -3.51 -24.71
CA SER A 321 -13.51 -3.24 -23.43
C SER A 321 -14.21 -4.51 -22.94
N ALA A 322 -13.95 -4.89 -21.70
CA ALA A 322 -14.56 -6.04 -21.03
C ALA A 322 -15.23 -5.59 -19.71
N PRO A 323 -16.07 -6.44 -19.06
CA PRO A 323 -16.73 -6.09 -17.81
C PRO A 323 -15.78 -5.70 -16.66
N LEU A 324 -14.55 -6.19 -16.69
CA LEU A 324 -13.50 -5.88 -15.70
C LEU A 324 -12.58 -4.71 -16.10
N GLY A 325 -12.85 -4.06 -17.23
CA GLY A 325 -12.02 -2.98 -17.76
C GLY A 325 -11.51 -3.26 -19.18
N ILE A 326 -10.66 -2.38 -19.69
CA ILE A 326 -9.99 -2.56 -20.98
C ILE A 326 -8.98 -3.70 -20.87
N GLN A 327 -9.03 -4.66 -21.78
CA GLN A 327 -8.18 -5.83 -21.81
C GLN A 327 -7.29 -5.79 -23.05
N THR A 328 -6.01 -6.12 -22.90
CA THR A 328 -5.12 -6.41 -24.02
C THR A 328 -4.80 -7.90 -24.06
N SER A 329 -5.07 -8.55 -25.19
CA SER A 329 -4.76 -9.97 -25.42
C SER A 329 -3.66 -10.09 -26.47
N VAL A 330 -2.66 -10.92 -26.19
CA VAL A 330 -1.56 -11.26 -27.11
C VAL A 330 -1.42 -12.77 -27.27
N GLN A 331 -1.06 -13.21 -28.46
CA GLN A 331 -0.58 -14.57 -28.70
C GLN A 331 0.92 -14.63 -28.43
N ILE A 332 1.37 -15.66 -27.70
CA ILE A 332 2.80 -15.95 -27.51
C ILE A 332 3.22 -16.92 -28.61
N VAL A 333 3.76 -16.38 -29.70
CA VAL A 333 3.98 -17.14 -30.94
C VAL A 333 5.10 -18.17 -30.73
N GLY A 334 4.78 -19.44 -30.99
CA GLY A 334 5.72 -20.55 -30.89
C GLY A 334 5.93 -21.10 -29.47
N ALA A 335 5.30 -20.51 -28.45
CA ALA A 335 5.26 -21.08 -27.11
C ALA A 335 4.06 -22.03 -26.96
N THR A 336 4.22 -23.02 -26.08
CA THR A 336 3.19 -23.98 -25.69
C THR A 336 2.80 -23.80 -24.23
N MET A 337 1.66 -24.36 -23.83
CA MET A 337 1.28 -24.40 -22.41
C MET A 337 2.31 -25.16 -21.56
N ALA A 338 3.06 -26.10 -22.14
CA ALA A 338 4.14 -26.80 -21.45
C ALA A 338 5.34 -25.87 -21.17
N ASP A 339 5.65 -24.95 -22.10
CA ASP A 339 6.67 -23.93 -21.87
C ASP A 339 6.27 -23.01 -20.71
N LEU A 340 5.01 -22.56 -20.68
CA LEU A 340 4.48 -21.79 -19.54
C LEU A 340 4.50 -22.58 -18.23
N GLN A 341 4.18 -23.87 -18.27
CA GLN A 341 4.18 -24.72 -17.07
C GLN A 341 5.58 -24.88 -16.45
N THR A 342 6.63 -24.86 -17.27
CA THR A 342 8.03 -24.96 -16.81
C THR A 342 8.63 -23.60 -16.40
N ALA A 343 8.06 -22.49 -16.88
CA ALA A 343 8.44 -21.15 -16.48
C ALA A 343 8.14 -20.89 -14.99
N LYS A 344 8.93 -20.02 -14.38
CA LYS A 344 8.75 -19.47 -13.03
C LYS A 344 8.32 -18.01 -13.08
N ARG A 345 8.69 -17.29 -14.14
CA ARG A 345 8.42 -15.87 -14.31
C ARG A 345 8.24 -15.54 -15.79
N ILE A 346 7.38 -14.55 -16.04
CA ILE A 346 7.14 -13.97 -17.35
C ILE A 346 7.63 -12.53 -17.31
N GLU A 347 8.45 -12.16 -18.28
CA GLU A 347 8.92 -10.79 -18.46
C GLU A 347 8.66 -10.31 -19.89
N ILE A 348 8.26 -9.06 -20.05
CA ILE A 348 8.14 -8.45 -21.38
C ILE A 348 9.46 -7.75 -21.69
N ALA A 349 10.07 -8.12 -22.82
CA ALA A 349 11.30 -7.49 -23.28
C ALA A 349 11.00 -6.04 -23.66
N TYR A 350 11.60 -5.10 -22.93
CA TYR A 350 11.39 -3.68 -23.11
C TYR A 350 12.73 -2.94 -23.07
N ASP A 351 12.98 -2.14 -24.11
CA ASP A 351 14.18 -1.33 -24.34
C ASP A 351 13.85 0.18 -24.42
N GLY A 352 12.60 0.56 -24.14
CA GLY A 352 12.08 1.92 -24.41
C GLY A 352 12.44 2.97 -23.37
N LEU A 353 12.39 4.24 -23.78
CA LEU A 353 12.87 5.42 -23.04
C LEU A 353 11.75 6.22 -22.32
N GLY A 354 10.51 5.72 -22.25
CA GLY A 354 9.38 6.42 -21.62
C GLY A 354 9.08 5.98 -20.18
N LYS A 355 8.89 6.93 -19.24
CA LYS A 355 8.56 6.64 -17.84
C LYS A 355 7.24 5.87 -17.69
N VAL A 356 6.17 6.33 -18.33
CA VAL A 356 4.84 5.68 -18.27
C VAL A 356 4.89 4.25 -18.84
N ASP A 357 5.58 4.07 -19.96
CA ASP A 357 5.75 2.77 -20.59
C ASP A 357 6.56 1.81 -19.70
N SER A 358 7.61 2.31 -19.03
CA SER A 358 8.41 1.52 -18.09
C SER A 358 7.61 1.07 -16.87
N GLU A 359 6.74 1.93 -16.34
CA GLU A 359 5.87 1.66 -15.20
C GLU A 359 4.83 0.59 -15.53
N MET A 360 4.20 0.69 -16.71
CA MET A 360 3.27 -0.34 -17.20
C MET A 360 4.00 -1.66 -17.47
N VAL A 361 5.15 -1.64 -18.14
CA VAL A 361 5.94 -2.84 -18.42
C VAL A 361 6.33 -3.57 -17.14
N MET A 362 6.77 -2.85 -16.10
CA MET A 362 7.05 -3.46 -14.80
C MET A 362 5.81 -4.20 -14.26
N GLY A 363 4.62 -3.61 -14.36
CA GLY A 363 3.35 -4.26 -14.01
C GLY A 363 3.02 -5.52 -14.82
N LEU A 364 3.55 -5.64 -16.04
CA LEU A 364 3.36 -6.78 -16.93
C LEU A 364 4.40 -7.90 -16.70
N GLN A 365 5.39 -7.68 -15.84
CA GLN A 365 6.29 -8.74 -15.37
C GLN A 365 5.71 -9.39 -14.12
N PHE A 366 5.65 -10.71 -14.09
CA PHE A 366 5.05 -11.43 -12.96
C PHE A 366 5.58 -12.84 -12.81
N ASP A 367 5.57 -13.31 -11.57
CA ASP A 367 5.94 -14.68 -11.24
C ASP A 367 4.72 -15.60 -11.43
N LEU A 368 4.97 -16.79 -11.97
CA LEU A 368 4.01 -17.90 -12.01
C LEU A 368 4.00 -18.59 -10.65
N ALA A 369 3.51 -17.86 -9.64
CA ALA A 369 3.56 -18.24 -8.24
C ALA A 369 2.57 -19.38 -7.91
N GLY A 370 2.98 -20.28 -7.00
CA GLY A 370 2.18 -21.41 -6.54
C GLY A 370 2.29 -22.66 -7.41
N ASP A 371 1.22 -23.45 -7.49
CA ASP A 371 1.22 -24.76 -8.16
C ASP A 371 1.07 -24.64 -9.69
N ARG A 372 2.19 -24.73 -10.40
CA ARG A 372 2.26 -24.68 -11.87
C ARG A 372 1.54 -25.83 -12.58
N ARG A 373 1.17 -26.92 -11.90
CA ARG A 373 0.32 -27.96 -12.50
C ARG A 373 -1.05 -27.42 -12.95
N LYS A 374 -1.49 -26.28 -12.40
CA LYS A 374 -2.70 -25.59 -12.84
C LYS A 374 -2.65 -25.17 -14.30
N ILE A 375 -1.48 -24.75 -14.81
CA ILE A 375 -1.27 -24.44 -16.24
C ILE A 375 -1.50 -25.70 -17.09
N GLY A 376 -1.00 -26.85 -16.65
CA GLY A 376 -1.22 -28.14 -17.31
C GLY A 376 -2.68 -28.60 -17.28
N ILE A 377 -3.46 -28.23 -16.25
CA ILE A 377 -4.92 -28.47 -16.22
C ILE A 377 -5.61 -27.63 -17.29
N VAL A 378 -5.29 -26.34 -17.38
CA VAL A 378 -5.83 -25.43 -18.38
C VAL A 378 -5.46 -25.85 -19.81
N ALA A 379 -4.27 -26.41 -20.01
CA ALA A 379 -3.83 -26.95 -21.30
C ALA A 379 -4.74 -28.05 -21.89
N ARG A 380 -5.55 -28.73 -21.05
CA ARG A 380 -6.52 -29.74 -21.48
C ARG A 380 -7.92 -29.17 -21.73
N SER A 381 -8.10 -27.86 -21.54
CA SER A 381 -9.38 -27.17 -21.61
C SER A 381 -9.20 -25.86 -22.40
N CYS A 382 -8.59 -25.97 -23.59
CA CYS A 382 -8.43 -24.83 -24.49
C CYS A 382 -9.78 -24.34 -25.02
N VAL A 383 -9.91 -23.02 -25.15
CA VAL A 383 -11.07 -22.38 -25.74
C VAL A 383 -11.19 -22.83 -27.20
N LYS A 384 -12.35 -23.28 -27.63
CA LYS A 384 -12.57 -23.79 -28.99
C LYS A 384 -12.52 -22.68 -30.05
#